data_AF-A0A2M8BR86-F1
#
_entry.id   AF-A0A2M8BR86-F1
#
_cell.length_a   1.000
_cell.length_b   1.000
_cell.length_c   1.000
_cell.angle_alpha   90.00
_cell.angle_beta   90.00
_cell.angle_gamma   90.00
#
_symmetry.space_group_name_H-M   'P 1'
#
loop_
_entity.id
_entity.type
_entity.pdbx_description
1 polymer ?
#
loop_
_entity_poly.entity_id
_entity_poly.type
_entity_poly.pdbx_seq_one_letter_code
_entity_poly.pdbx_strand_id
1 'polypeptide(L)' 'MVRDSFIIPKLEYLMLDALKLRADALGKSIKKSELVRAGIKALAAMPDSQFLAAIKAVAPGKN' A
#
# COMPACT_ATOMS: atom_id res chain seq x y z
N MET A 1 3.44 5.98 18.36
CA MET A 1 3.64 5.67 16.93
C MET A 1 5.10 5.31 16.73
N VAL A 2 5.41 4.27 15.96
CA VAL A 2 6.81 3.96 15.58
C VAL A 2 7.12 4.73 14.30
N ARG A 3 8.25 5.45 14.27
CA ARG A 3 8.73 6.13 13.06
C ARG A 3 9.61 5.15 12.31
N ASP A 4 9.19 4.79 11.11
CA ASP A 4 9.93 3.91 10.21
C ASP A 4 9.98 4.55 8.81
N SER A 5 11.01 4.24 8.02
CA SER A 5 11.24 4.81 6.70
C SER A 5 11.71 3.76 5.71
N PHE A 6 11.14 3.78 4.51
CA PHE A 6 11.47 2.85 3.43
C PHE A 6 11.53 3.58 2.09
N ILE A 7 12.28 2.99 1.15
CA ILE A 7 12.38 3.46 -0.23
C ILE A 7 11.31 2.74 -1.06
N ILE A 8 10.54 3.49 -1.84
CA ILE A 8 9.49 2.97 -2.71
C ILE A 8 9.86 3.33 -4.16
N PRO A 9 9.79 2.38 -5.12
CA PRO A 9 9.93 2.70 -6.53
C PRO A 9 8.98 3.83 -6.96
N LYS A 10 9.45 4.71 -7.85
CA LYS A 10 8.69 5.92 -8.25
C LYS A 10 7.27 5.59 -8.74
N LEU A 11 7.11 4.51 -9.51
CA LEU A 11 5.81 4.05 -10.01
C LEU A 11 4.84 3.70 -8.88
N GLU A 12 5.29 2.92 -7.89
CA GLU A 12 4.49 2.57 -6.72
C GLU A 12 4.18 3.79 -5.84
N TYR A 13 5.10 4.75 -5.75
CA TYR A 13 4.84 6.01 -5.06
C TYR A 13 3.67 6.77 -5.70
N LEU A 14 3.62 6.85 -7.04
CA LEU A 14 2.52 7.49 -7.78
C LEU A 14 1.19 6.75 -7.60
N MET A 15 1.21 5.42 -7.43
CA MET A 15 0.00 4.65 -7.14
C MET A 15 -0.65 5.06 -5.82
N LEU A 16 0.13 5.51 -4.82
CA LEU A 16 -0.43 6.00 -3.56
C LEU A 16 -1.28 7.26 -3.77
N ASP A 17 -0.86 8.17 -4.65
CA ASP A 17 -1.63 9.38 -4.96
C ASP A 17 -2.89 9.03 -5.76
N ALA A 18 -2.80 8.11 -6.72
CA ALA A 18 -3.96 7.61 -7.45
C ALA A 18 -5.01 6.97 -6.50
N LEU A 19 -4.57 6.20 -5.50
CA LEU A 19 -5.46 5.61 -4.50
C LEU A 19 -6.09 6.66 -3.58
N LYS A 20 -5.38 7.75 -3.27
CA LYS A 20 -5.96 8.88 -2.54
C LYS A 20 -7.04 9.58 -3.34
N LEU A 21 -6.78 9.90 -4.62
CA LEU A 21 -7.78 10.48 -5.52
C LEU A 21 -9.02 9.59 -5.63
N ARG A 22 -8.82 8.27 -5.70
CA ARG A 22 -9.93 7.31 -5.65
C ARG A 22 -10.73 7.39 -4.35
N ALA A 23 -10.07 7.54 -3.20
CA ALA A 23 -10.75 7.69 -1.92
C ALA A 23 -11.53 9.02 -1.84
N ASP A 24 -10.95 10.11 -2.34
CA ASP A 24 -11.60 11.42 -2.43
C ASP A 24 -12.86 11.35 -3.31
N ALA A 25 -12.78 10.68 -4.47
CA ALA A 25 -13.94 10.45 -5.35
C ALA A 25 -15.04 9.60 -4.69
N LEU A 26 -14.70 8.77 -3.70
CA LEU A 26 -15.64 8.01 -2.88
C LEU A 26 -16.11 8.80 -1.64
N GLY A 27 -15.82 10.10 -1.57
CA GLY A 27 -16.26 10.98 -0.48
C GLY A 27 -15.42 10.85 0.80
N LYS A 28 -14.24 10.23 0.75
CA LYS A 28 -13.37 10.04 1.91
C LYS A 28 -11.95 10.55 1.65
N SER A 29 -11.66 11.73 2.19
CA SER A 29 -10.28 12.21 2.18
C SER A 29 -9.41 11.51 3.21
N ILE A 30 -8.25 11.02 2.78
CA ILE A 30 -7.34 10.22 3.60
C ILE A 30 -5.89 10.70 3.51
N LYS A 31 -5.15 10.52 4.60
CA LYS A 31 -3.70 10.69 4.64
C LYS A 31 -3.01 9.46 4.05
N LYS A 32 -1.79 9.64 3.53
CA LYS A 32 -0.93 8.54 3.06
C LYS A 32 -0.71 7.48 4.16
N SER A 33 -0.53 7.91 5.41
CA SER A 33 -0.38 6.99 6.55
C SER A 33 -1.65 6.20 6.88
N GLU A 34 -2.84 6.69 6.53
CA GLU A 34 -4.09 5.93 6.64
C GLU A 34 -4.20 4.89 5.55
N LEU A 35 -3.83 5.24 4.31
CA LEU A 35 -3.81 4.30 3.19
C LEU A 35 -2.85 3.13 3.45
N VAL A 36 -1.62 3.41 3.92
CA VAL A 36 -0.64 2.35 4.27
C VAL A 36 -1.18 1.44 5.36
N ARG A 37 -1.77 2.01 6.42
CA ARG A 37 -2.38 1.22 7.51
C ARG A 37 -3.57 0.38 7.01
N ALA A 38 -4.37 0.90 6.08
CA ALA A 38 -5.45 0.14 5.45
C ALA A 38 -4.90 -1.03 4.62
N GLY A 39 -3.82 -0.81 3.87
CA GLY A 39 -3.11 -1.86 3.13
C GLY A 39 -2.60 -2.98 4.06
N ILE A 40 -1.98 -2.62 5.19
CA ILE A 40 -1.52 -3.61 6.20
C ILE A 40 -2.69 -4.47 6.71
N LYS A 41 -3.83 -3.84 7.04
CA LYS A 41 -5.02 -4.58 7.50
C LYS A 41 -5.59 -5.48 6.40
N ALA A 42 -5.58 -5.03 5.15
CA ALA A 42 -6.03 -5.83 4.02
C ALA A 42 -5.13 -7.06 3.82
N LEU A 43 -3.80 -6.88 3.87
CA LEU A 43 -2.83 -7.98 3.78
C LEU A 43 -3.01 -8.99 4.93
N ALA A 44 -3.23 -8.51 6.16
CA ALA A 44 -3.43 -9.38 7.32
C ALA A 44 -4.73 -10.20 7.29
N ALA A 45 -5.73 -9.76 6.52
CA ALA A 45 -7.00 -10.45 6.36
C ALA A 45 -7.00 -11.47 5.19
N MET A 46 -5.95 -11.49 4.36
CA MET A 46 -5.84 -12.40 3.23
C MET A 46 -5.53 -13.83 3.71
N PRO A 47 -6.09 -14.87 3.06
CA PRO A 47 -5.59 -16.23 3.19
C PRO A 47 -4.14 -16.34 2.70
N ASP A 48 -3.38 -17.29 3.25
CA ASP A 48 -1.94 -17.46 2.98
C ASP A 48 -1.60 -17.50 1.49
N SER A 49 -2.42 -18.17 0.67
CA SER A 49 -2.20 -18.26 -0.78
C SER A 49 -2.26 -16.89 -1.47
N GLN A 50 -3.21 -16.04 -1.08
CA GLN A 50 -3.37 -14.69 -1.61
C GLN A 50 -2.29 -13.75 -1.08
N PHE A 51 -1.97 -13.85 0.22
CA PHE A 51 -0.88 -13.09 0.82
C PHE A 51 0.45 -13.39 0.12
N LEU A 52 0.76 -14.67 -0.10
CA LEU A 52 1.98 -15.07 -0.81
C LEU A 52 2.01 -14.57 -2.26
N ALA A 53 0.87 -14.59 -2.94
CA ALA A 53 0.75 -14.01 -4.29
C ALA A 53 1.02 -12.50 -4.28
N ALA A 54 0.46 -11.76 -3.30
CA ALA A 54 0.69 -10.33 -3.15
C ALA A 54 2.16 -9.98 -2.88
N ILE A 55 2.85 -10.77 -2.03
CA ILE A 55 4.28 -10.60 -1.77
C ILE A 55 5.13 -10.87 -3.02
N LYS A 56 4.79 -11.90 -3.81
CA LYS A 56 5.51 -12.21 -5.06
C LYS A 56 5.35 -11.12 -6.12
N ALA A 57 4.22 -10.41 -6.14
CA ALA A 57 3.94 -9.35 -7.11
C ALA A 57 4.81 -8.10 -6.90
N VAL A 58 5.32 -7.89 -5.68
CA VAL A 58 6.19 -6.75 -5.32
C VAL A 58 7.66 -7.14 -5.20
N ALA A 59 8.06 -8.25 -5.86
CA ALA A 59 9.39 -8.88 -5.77
C ALA A 59 10.51 -7.85 -5.53
N PRO A 60 11.48 -8.14 -4.62
CA PRO A 60 12.49 -7.17 -4.21
C PRO A 60 13.10 -6.54 -5.45
N GLY A 61 12.93 -5.21 -5.58
CA GLY A 61 13.50 -4.48 -6.69
C GLY A 61 14.94 -4.93 -6.85
N LYS A 62 15.29 -5.41 -8.05
CA LYS A 62 16.68 -5.69 -8.40
C LYS A 62 17.44 -4.37 -8.24
N ASN A 63 18.02 -4.20 -7.07
CA ASN A 63 19.11 -3.26 -6.81
C ASN A 63 20.39 -4.10 -6.77
#